data_AF-A0A367GN14-F1
#
_entry.id   AF-A0A367GN14-F1
#
_cell.length_a   1.000
_cell.length_b   1.000
_cell.length_c   1.000
_cell.angle_alpha   90.00
_cell.angle_beta   90.00
_cell.angle_gamma   90.00
#
_symmetry.space_group_name_H-M   'P 1'
#
loop_
_entity.id
_entity.type
_entity.pdbx_description
1 polymer ?
#
loop_
_entity_poly.entity_id
_entity_poly.type
_entity_poly.pdbx_seq_one_letter_code
_entity_poly.pdbx_strand_id
1 'polypeptide(L)' 'MSYKFFYLFLIGGFISLGLLIYETITTYPKTETAGIFAGLVPAIVLFYLAHKVWREHNDRDLM' A
#
# COMPACT_ATOMS: atom_id res chain seq x y z
N MET A 1 -17.26 -0.92 3.53
CA MET A 1 -16.82 -2.28 3.10
C MET A 1 -16.76 -3.25 4.28
N SER A 2 -16.61 -4.57 4.09
CA SER A 2 -16.32 -5.48 5.22
C SER A 2 -14.94 -5.16 5.81
N TYR A 3 -14.82 -5.09 7.14
CA TYR A 3 -13.56 -4.78 7.83
C TYR A 3 -12.43 -5.78 7.52
N LYS A 4 -12.78 -6.98 7.03
CA LYS A 4 -11.80 -7.96 6.53
C LYS A 4 -10.95 -7.41 5.37
N PHE A 5 -11.50 -6.51 4.55
CA PHE A 5 -10.75 -5.88 3.46
C PHE A 5 -9.74 -4.84 3.96
N PHE A 6 -9.93 -4.26 5.16
CA PHE A 6 -8.94 -3.36 5.76
C PHE A 6 -7.60 -4.06 5.95
N TYR A 7 -7.61 -5.23 6.59
CA TYR A 7 -6.40 -6.02 6.81
C TYR A 7 -5.78 -6.49 5.49
N LEU A 8 -6.59 -6.83 4.49
CA LEU A 8 -6.10 -7.21 3.17
C LEU A 8 -5.31 -6.08 2.50
N PHE A 9 -5.85 -4.85 2.51
CA PHE A 9 -5.18 -3.69 1.92
C PHE A 9 -3.98 -3.23 2.73
N LEU A 10 -4.03 -3.35 4.06
CA LEU A 10 -2.92 -3.00 4.94
C LEU A 10 -1.75 -3.97 4.78
N ILE A 11 -2.00 -5.28 4.82
CA ILE A 11 -0.99 -6.32 4.59
C ILE A 11 -0.46 -6.24 3.15
N GLY A 12 -1.33 -6.06 2.16
CA GLY A 12 -0.94 -5.86 0.77
C GLY A 12 -0.06 -4.62 0.58
N GLY A 13 -0.35 -3.51 1.27
CA GLY A 13 0.46 -2.31 1.26
C GLY A 13 1.87 -2.55 1.81
N PHE A 14 1.99 -3.26 2.94
CA PHE A 14 3.30 -3.64 3.50
C PHE A 14 4.09 -4.56 2.57
N ILE A 15 3.43 -5.55 1.94
CA ILE A 15 4.09 -6.46 0.98
C ILE A 15 4.59 -5.67 -0.23
N SER A 16 3.76 -4.79 -0.80
CA SER A 16 4.13 -3.95 -1.94
C SER A 16 5.31 -3.03 -1.62
N LEU A 17 5.32 -2.44 -0.43
CA LEU A 17 6.40 -1.56 0.01
C LEU A 17 7.70 -2.34 0.25
N GLY A 18 7.61 -3.53 0.85
CA GLY A 18 8.76 -4.44 1.01
C GLY A 18 9.36 -4.88 -0.32
N LEU A 19 8.52 -5.18 -1.32
CA LEU A 19 8.94 -5.50 -2.68
C LEU A 19 9.67 -4.34 -3.35
N LEU A 20 9.14 -3.12 -3.21
CA LEU A 20 9.81 -1.92 -3.74
C LEU A 20 11.17 -1.68 -3.08
N ILE A 21 11.27 -1.83 -1.76
CA ILE A 21 12.56 -1.72 -1.06
C ILE A 21 13.54 -2.78 -1.57
N TYR A 22 13.09 -4.03 -1.68
CA TYR A 22 13.91 -5.13 -2.17
C TYR A 22 14.43 -4.85 -3.59
N GLU A 23 13.56 -4.46 -4.51
CA GLU A 23 13.91 -4.11 -5.89
C GLU A 23 14.87 -2.91 -5.95
N THR A 24 14.66 -1.90 -5.10
CA THR A 24 15.54 -0.73 -5.01
C THR A 24 16.96 -1.14 -4.58
N ILE A 25 17.09 -2.06 -3.61
CA ILE A 25 18.37 -2.54 -3.11
C ILE A 25 19.08 -3.43 -4.15
N THR A 26 18.37 -4.37 -4.77
CA THR A 26 18.97 -5.31 -5.73
C THR A 26 19.37 -4.67 -7.04
N THR A 27 18.68 -3.59 -7.44
CA THR A 27 18.94 -2.90 -8.72
C THR A 27 19.98 -1.79 -8.57
N TYR A 28 20.42 -1.48 -7.35
CA TYR A 28 21.46 -0.48 -7.09
C TYR A 28 22.80 -0.90 -7.74
N PRO A 29 23.51 0.00 -8.46
CA PRO A 29 23.31 1.44 -8.58
C PRO A 29 22.49 1.90 -9.79
N LYS A 30 21.98 0.99 -10.64
CA LYS A 30 21.24 1.32 -11.86
C LYS A 30 19.74 1.49 -11.60
N THR A 31 19.40 2.13 -10.49
CA THR A 31 17.99 2.27 -10.09
C THR A 31 17.33 3.34 -10.98
N GLU A 32 16.46 2.91 -11.89
CA GLU A 32 15.70 3.84 -12.72
C GLU A 32 14.55 4.46 -11.91
N THR A 33 14.48 5.79 -11.91
CA THR A 33 13.42 6.53 -11.21
C THR A 33 12.02 6.13 -11.65
N ALA A 34 11.83 5.80 -12.94
CA ALA A 34 10.57 5.31 -13.46
C ALA A 34 10.11 3.99 -12.83
N GLY A 35 11.03 3.05 -12.57
CA GLY A 35 10.75 1.77 -11.91
C GLY A 35 10.33 1.97 -10.45
N ILE A 36 11.01 2.88 -9.74
CA ILE A 36 10.64 3.24 -8.36
C ILE A 36 9.22 3.80 -8.33
N PHE A 37 8.88 4.76 -9.19
CA PHE A 37 7.51 5.30 -9.25
C PHE A 37 6.47 4.23 -9.57
N ALA A 38 6.77 3.30 -10.48
CA ALA A 38 5.87 2.21 -10.83
C ALA A 38 5.55 1.28 -9.64
N GLY A 39 6.51 1.03 -8.74
CA GLY A 39 6.25 0.26 -7.51
C GLY A 39 5.67 1.10 -6.36
N LEU A 40 5.86 2.43 -6.37
CA LEU A 40 5.42 3.33 -5.30
C LEU A 40 3.92 3.65 -5.42
N VAL A 41 3.42 3.78 -6.66
CA VAL A 41 1.99 3.97 -6.95
C VAL A 41 1.09 2.88 -6.33
N PRO A 42 1.31 1.57 -6.57
CA PRO A 42 0.46 0.53 -6.00
C PRO A 42 0.53 0.50 -4.47
N ALA A 43 1.70 0.76 -3.87
CA ALA A 43 1.82 0.88 -2.42
C ALA A 43 0.94 2.01 -1.87
N ILE A 44 1.00 3.21 -2.46
CA ILE A 44 0.16 4.35 -2.06
C ILE A 44 -1.32 4.02 -2.22
N VAL A 45 -1.72 3.41 -3.34
CA VAL A 45 -3.13 3.07 -3.60
C VAL A 45 -3.66 2.08 -2.56
N LEU A 46 -2.88 1.05 -2.21
CA LEU A 46 -3.25 0.07 -1.20
C LEU A 46 -3.39 0.70 0.19
N PHE A 47 -2.44 1.56 0.59
CA PHE A 47 -2.54 2.28 1.86
C PHE A 47 -3.72 3.28 1.88
N TYR A 48 -4.00 3.94 0.76
CA TYR A 48 -5.15 4.83 0.62
C TYR A 48 -6.47 4.06 0.76
N LEU A 49 -6.60 2.90 0.12
CA LEU A 49 -7.76 2.02 0.26
C LEU A 49 -7.92 1.52 1.69
N ALA A 50 -6.82 1.12 2.34
CA ALA A 50 -6.84 0.73 3.75
C ALA A 50 -7.37 1.89 4.63
N HIS A 51 -6.83 3.10 4.45
CA HIS A 51 -7.28 4.28 5.19
C HIS A 51 -8.76 4.61 4.92
N LYS A 52 -9.22 4.49 3.67
CA LYS A 52 -10.62 4.70 3.32
C LYS A 52 -11.55 3.69 4.02
N VAL A 53 -11.19 2.41 4.00
CA VAL A 53 -11.99 1.35 4.67
C VAL A 53 -12.02 1.55 6.18
N TRP A 54 -10.90 1.97 6.78
CA TRP A 54 -10.84 2.31 8.20
C TRP A 54 -11.78 3.46 8.55
N ARG A 55 -11.75 4.55 7.77
CA ARG A 55 -12.65 5.69 7.97
C ARG A 55 -14.12 5.29 7.81
N GLU A 56 -14.45 4.51 6.78
CA GLU A 56 -15.82 4.00 6.59
C GLU A 56 -16.30 3.12 7.75
N HIS A 57 -15.41 2.38 8.41
CA HIS A 57 -15.79 1.60 9.59
C HIS A 57 -16.03 2.50 10.79
N ASN A 58 -15.12 3.44 11.03
CA ASN A 58 -15.17 4.35 12.17
C ASN A 58 -16.37 5.31 12.10
N ASP A 59 -16.75 5.77 10.91
CA ASP A 59 -17.96 6.61 10.71
C ASP A 59 -19.26 5.82 10.90
N ARG A 60 -19.23 4.48 10.74
CA ARG A 60 -20.38 3.61 10.96
C ARG A 60 -20.64 3.30 12.44
N ASP A 61 -19.61 3.40 13.27
CA ASP A 61 -19.72 3.24 14.73
C ASP A 61 -20.17 4.55 15.42
N LEU A 62 -20.20 5.67 14.69
CA LEU A 62 -20.70 6.98 15.14
C LEU A 62 -22.18 7.23 14.78
N MET A 63 -22.85 6.28 14.12
CA MET A 63 -24.31 6.26 13.88
C MET A 63 -24.97 5.20 14.75
#